data_AF-A0A935AFY4-F1
#
_entry.id   AF-A0A935AFY4-F1
#
_cell.length_a   1.000
_cell.length_b   1.000
_cell.length_c   1.000
_cell.angle_alpha   90.00
_cell.angle_beta   90.00
_cell.angle_gamma   90.00
#
_symmetry.space_group_name_H-M   'P 1'
#
loop_
_entity.id
_entity.type
_entity.pdbx_description
1 polymer ?
#
loop_
_entity_poly.entity_id
_entity_poly.type
_entity_poly.pdbx_seq_one_letter_code
_entity_poly.pdbx_strand_id
1 'polypeptide(L)'
;MWTTPDSARRTSLCLMELMGKLALANVDAAQRMQYLVARLTLGATDNCLRTHVLQHGDILYAADRAVLEKRVSLMVEAGAEGCVTIVRCLIEESTRAHICCMEDLFGLRAGKPATLQLAFSPGVSLPFAGLASFSVTE
;
A
#
# COMPACT_ATOMS: atom_id res chain seq x y z
N MET A 1 -31.16 30.40 7.47
CA MET A 1 -30.17 30.14 8.53
C MET A 1 -29.68 28.72 8.31
N TRP A 2 -28.50 28.53 7.72
CA TRP A 2 -28.02 27.19 7.34
C TRP A 2 -27.59 26.47 8.61
N THR A 3 -28.27 25.38 8.94
CA THR A 3 -27.88 24.49 10.04
C THR A 3 -26.54 23.89 9.69
N THR A 4 -25.48 24.37 10.36
CA THR A 4 -24.19 23.71 10.37
C THR A 4 -24.41 22.24 10.74
N PRO A 5 -24.01 21.27 9.91
CA PRO A 5 -24.14 19.86 10.28
C PRO A 5 -23.39 19.64 11.59
N ASP A 6 -24.04 19.00 12.56
CA ASP A 6 -23.52 18.76 13.90
C ASP A 6 -22.06 18.32 13.85
N SER A 7 -21.20 19.01 14.60
CA SER A 7 -19.75 18.76 14.65
C SER A 7 -19.42 17.28 14.83
N ALA A 8 -20.22 16.55 15.60
CA ALA A 8 -20.14 15.10 15.78
C ALA A 8 -20.23 14.30 14.47
N ARG A 9 -21.12 14.69 13.55
CA ARG A 9 -21.31 14.03 12.25
C ARG A 9 -20.12 14.27 11.31
N ARG A 10 -19.51 15.46 11.36
CA ARG A 10 -18.30 15.80 10.60
C ARG A 10 -17.09 15.00 11.08
N THR A 11 -16.89 14.91 12.40
CA THR A 11 -15.81 14.11 13.00
C THR A 11 -15.95 12.63 12.67
N SER A 12 -17.17 12.08 12.74
CA SER A 12 -17.43 10.68 12.39
C SER A 12 -17.11 10.37 10.92
N LEU A 13 -17.41 11.30 10.00
CA LEU A 13 -17.11 11.12 8.57
C LEU A 13 -15.60 11.18 8.29
N CYS A 14 -14.87 12.12 8.90
CA CYS A 14 -13.40 12.20 8.76
C CYS A 14 -12.71 10.94 9.29
N LEU A 15 -13.15 10.45 10.45
CA LEU A 15 -12.60 9.24 11.05
C LEU A 15 -12.87 8.02 10.16
N MET A 16 -14.08 7.89 9.61
CA MET A 16 -14.41 6.79 8.70
C MET A 16 -13.59 6.85 7.40
N GLU A 17 -13.38 8.04 6.84
CA GLU A 17 -12.52 8.24 5.67
C GLU A 17 -11.06 7.90 5.97
N LEU A 18 -10.53 8.33 7.11
CA LEU A 18 -9.19 7.99 7.56
C LEU A 18 -9.02 6.48 7.70
N MET A 19 -9.95 5.81 8.39
CA MET A 19 -9.92 4.35 8.56
C MET A 19 -9.98 3.62 7.21
N GLY A 20 -10.79 4.09 6.27
CA GLY A 20 -10.85 3.55 4.91
C GLY A 20 -9.53 3.69 4.17
N LYS A 21 -8.92 4.88 4.20
CA LYS A 21 -7.60 5.12 3.59
C LYS A 21 -6.50 4.26 4.20
N LEU A 22 -6.47 4.15 5.52
CA LEU A 22 -5.51 3.31 6.24
C LEU A 22 -5.70 1.83 5.91
N ALA A 23 -6.95 1.35 5.86
CA ALA A 23 -7.24 -0.04 5.51
C ALA A 23 -6.75 -0.36 4.09
N LEU A 24 -7.05 0.52 3.12
CA LEU A 24 -6.59 0.35 1.73
C LEU A 24 -5.06 0.35 1.62
N ALA A 25 -4.38 1.29 2.28
CA ALA A 25 -2.92 1.35 2.28
C ALA A 25 -2.29 0.09 2.89
N ASN A 26 -2.87 -0.43 3.99
CA ASN A 26 -2.40 -1.67 4.61
C ASN A 26 -2.63 -2.89 3.72
N VAL A 27 -3.79 -2.99 3.04
CA VAL A 27 -4.07 -4.10 2.12
C VAL A 27 -3.14 -4.06 0.91
N ASP A 28 -2.89 -2.89 0.31
CA ASP A 28 -1.93 -2.75 -0.79
C ASP A 28 -0.50 -3.13 -0.35
N ALA A 29 -0.05 -2.63 0.80
CA ALA A 29 1.25 -2.99 1.34
C ALA A 29 1.37 -4.50 1.65
N ALA A 30 0.33 -5.09 2.25
CA ALA A 30 0.28 -6.53 2.53
C ALA A 30 0.32 -7.36 1.24
N GLN A 31 -0.44 -6.97 0.23
CA GLN A 31 -0.46 -7.65 -1.07
C GLN A 31 0.92 -7.57 -1.75
N ARG A 32 1.57 -6.40 -1.75
CA ARG A 32 2.92 -6.24 -2.30
C ARG A 32 3.95 -7.05 -1.53
N MET A 33 3.84 -7.10 -0.21
CA MET A 33 4.72 -7.90 0.63
C MET A 33 4.55 -9.39 0.34
N GLN A 34 3.31 -9.87 0.23
CA GLN A 34 3.00 -11.26 -0.12
C GLN A 34 3.55 -11.63 -1.50
N TYR A 35 3.36 -10.75 -2.49
CA TYR A 35 3.91 -10.94 -3.84
C TYR A 35 5.43 -11.03 -3.83
N LEU A 36 6.09 -10.13 -3.10
CA LEU A 36 7.54 -10.12 -2.95
C LEU A 36 8.04 -11.41 -2.28
N VAL A 37 7.43 -11.81 -1.17
CA VAL A 37 7.75 -13.06 -0.47
C VAL A 37 7.58 -14.26 -1.41
N ALA A 38 6.47 -14.34 -2.15
CA ALA A 38 6.22 -15.42 -3.11
C ALA A 38 7.28 -15.48 -4.23
N ARG A 39 7.75 -14.32 -4.70
CA ARG A 39 8.83 -14.24 -5.70
C ARG A 39 10.17 -14.68 -5.14
N LEU A 40 10.50 -14.27 -3.92
CA LEU A 40 11.74 -14.65 -3.24
C LEU A 40 11.75 -16.14 -2.90
N THR A 41 10.63 -16.71 -2.46
CA THR A 41 10.53 -18.16 -2.18
C THR A 41 10.67 -18.98 -3.44
N LEU A 42 10.03 -18.59 -4.55
CA LEU A 42 10.20 -19.27 -5.83
C LEU A 42 11.66 -19.20 -6.34
N GLY A 43 12.31 -18.05 -6.18
CA GLY A 43 13.73 -17.90 -6.51
C GLY A 43 14.63 -18.75 -5.62
N ALA A 44 14.33 -18.84 -4.32
CA ALA A 44 15.07 -19.67 -3.38
C ALA A 44 14.90 -21.17 -3.65
N THR A 45 13.68 -21.63 -3.99
CA THR A 45 13.44 -23.03 -4.32
C THR A 45 14.13 -23.44 -5.63
N ASP A 46 14.04 -22.61 -6.67
CA ASP A 46 14.78 -22.76 -7.93
C ASP A 46 16.30 -22.82 -7.68
N ASN A 47 16.80 -21.97 -6.78
CA ASN A 47 18.20 -21.99 -6.37
C ASN A 47 18.60 -23.27 -5.63
N CYS A 48 17.79 -23.73 -4.67
CA CYS A 48 18.02 -24.97 -3.94
C CYS A 48 18.06 -26.17 -4.87
N LEU A 49 17.13 -26.25 -5.84
CA LEU A 49 17.10 -27.32 -6.84
C LEU A 49 18.37 -27.32 -7.70
N ARG A 50 18.80 -26.15 -8.21
CA ARG A 50 20.05 -26.06 -8.98
C ARG A 50 21.26 -26.43 -8.13
N THR A 51 21.30 -26.01 -6.86
CA THR A 51 22.40 -26.36 -5.97
C THR A 51 22.45 -27.87 -5.73
N HIS A 52 21.31 -28.53 -5.56
CA HIS A 52 21.22 -29.98 -5.41
C HIS A 52 21.70 -30.72 -6.68
N VAL A 53 21.32 -30.25 -7.87
CA VAL A 53 21.80 -30.84 -9.13
C VAL A 53 23.31 -30.67 -9.29
N LEU A 54 23.84 -29.47 -9.00
CA LEU A 54 25.26 -29.16 -9.12
C LEU A 54 26.11 -29.86 -8.05
N GLN A 55 25.55 -30.20 -6.89
CA GLN A 55 26.24 -30.99 -5.86
C GLN A 55 26.61 -32.41 -6.31
N HIS A 56 25.91 -32.96 -7.30
CA HIS A 56 26.22 -34.26 -7.89
C HIS A 56 27.18 -34.17 -9.10
N GLY A 57 27.56 -32.96 -9.54
CA GLY A 57 28.47 -32.73 -10.65
C GLY A 57 29.93 -32.54 -10.21
N ASP A 58 30.86 -32.95 -11.07
CA ASP A 58 32.31 -32.89 -10.88
C ASP A 58 32.88 -31.44 -10.75
N ILE A 59 34.19 -31.30 -10.50
CA ILE A 59 34.94 -30.03 -10.29
C ILE A 59 34.63 -28.92 -11.32
N LEU A 60 34.21 -29.28 -12.54
CA LEU A 60 33.81 -28.36 -13.61
C LEU A 60 32.62 -27.44 -13.23
N TYR A 61 31.81 -27.80 -12.23
CA TYR A 61 30.64 -27.03 -11.80
C TYR A 61 30.91 -26.02 -10.66
N ALA A 62 32.17 -25.88 -10.21
CA ALA A 62 32.52 -24.93 -9.15
C ALA A 62 32.25 -23.47 -9.54
N ALA A 63 32.49 -23.11 -10.80
CA ALA A 63 32.19 -21.77 -11.32
C ALA A 63 30.69 -21.47 -11.30
N ASP A 64 29.87 -22.44 -11.73
CA ASP A 64 28.40 -22.31 -11.73
C ASP A 64 27.83 -22.18 -10.32
N ARG A 65 28.45 -22.85 -9.34
CA ARG A 65 28.08 -22.74 -7.92
C ARG A 65 28.33 -21.34 -7.37
N ALA A 66 29.49 -20.74 -7.67
CA ALA A 66 29.81 -19.38 -7.24
C ALA A 66 28.86 -18.33 -7.86
N VAL A 67 28.48 -18.52 -9.13
CA VAL A 67 27.47 -17.67 -9.80
C VAL A 67 26.10 -17.82 -9.12
N LEU A 68 25.74 -19.04 -8.73
CA LEU A 68 24.47 -19.34 -8.08
C LEU A 68 24.38 -18.70 -6.68
N GLU A 69 25.44 -18.79 -5.87
CA GLU A 69 25.52 -18.12 -4.56
C GLU A 69 25.42 -16.60 -4.69
N LYS A 70 26.12 -16.00 -5.67
CA LYS A 70 26.01 -14.56 -5.95
C LYS A 70 24.58 -14.16 -6.30
N ARG A 71 23.86 -14.99 -7.07
CA ARG A 71 22.46 -14.73 -7.43
C ARG A 71 21.54 -14.74 -6.22
N VAL A 72 21.75 -15.63 -5.24
CA VAL A 72 21.00 -15.62 -3.98
C VAL A 72 21.26 -14.34 -3.21
N SER A 73 22.53 -13.95 -3.08
CA SER A 73 22.91 -12.72 -2.37
C SER A 73 22.19 -11.50 -2.97
N LEU A 74 22.22 -11.35 -4.29
CA LEU A 74 21.53 -10.26 -4.99
C LEU A 74 20.01 -10.33 -4.82
N MET A 75 19.44 -11.53 -4.82
CA MET A 75 18.00 -11.72 -4.59
C MET A 75 17.58 -11.31 -3.18
N VAL A 76 18.39 -11.63 -2.16
CA VAL A 76 18.13 -11.23 -0.76
C VAL A 76 18.27 -9.72 -0.61
N GLU A 77 19.29 -9.12 -1.20
CA GLU A 77 19.50 -7.66 -1.20
C GLU A 77 18.32 -6.92 -1.87
N ALA A 78 17.95 -7.31 -3.08
CA ALA A 78 16.79 -6.75 -3.78
C ALA A 78 15.47 -7.01 -3.01
N GLY A 79 15.36 -8.15 -2.33
CA GLY A 79 14.25 -8.45 -1.44
C GLY A 79 14.16 -7.48 -0.26
N ALA A 80 15.29 -7.20 0.39
CA ALA A 80 15.35 -6.26 1.49
C ALA A 80 15.00 -4.82 1.04
N GLU A 81 15.56 -4.36 -0.08
CA GLU A 81 15.22 -3.07 -0.67
C GLU A 81 13.73 -2.96 -1.03
N GLY A 82 13.15 -4.04 -1.60
CA GLY A 82 11.72 -4.13 -1.88
C GLY A 82 10.87 -4.00 -0.61
N CYS A 83 11.23 -4.70 0.46
CA CYS A 83 10.54 -4.62 1.76
C CYS A 83 10.59 -3.20 2.33
N VAL A 84 11.76 -2.56 2.34
CA VAL A 84 11.94 -1.18 2.84
C VAL A 84 11.08 -0.21 2.02
N THR A 85 11.06 -0.37 0.70
CA THR A 85 10.25 0.47 -0.19
C THR A 85 8.76 0.35 0.12
N ILE A 86 8.25 -0.88 0.28
CA ILE A 86 6.83 -1.12 0.62
C ILE A 86 6.47 -0.46 1.95
N VAL A 87 7.29 -0.65 2.98
CA VAL A 87 7.03 -0.08 4.32
C VAL A 87 7.11 1.45 4.28
N ARG A 88 8.09 2.02 3.56
CA ARG A 88 8.19 3.47 3.38
C ARG A 88 6.94 4.03 2.71
N CYS A 89 6.47 3.42 1.62
CA CYS A 89 5.24 3.85 0.95
C CYS A 89 4.02 3.79 1.88
N LEU A 90 3.89 2.73 2.69
CA LEU A 90 2.82 2.61 3.68
C LEU A 90 2.86 3.76 4.71
N ILE A 91 4.04 4.08 5.23
CA ILE A 91 4.22 5.18 6.19
C ILE A 91 3.86 6.52 5.55
N GLU A 92 4.31 6.77 4.32
CA GLU A 92 4.02 8.01 3.60
C GLU A 92 2.52 8.17 3.30
N GLU A 93 1.87 7.11 2.81
CA GLU A 93 0.42 7.08 2.54
C GLU A 93 -0.40 7.27 3.83
N SER A 94 -0.03 6.56 4.91
CA SER A 94 -0.67 6.67 6.22
C SER A 94 -0.52 8.07 6.78
N THR A 95 0.70 8.62 6.76
CA THR A 95 0.98 9.97 7.28
C THR A 95 0.19 11.02 6.50
N ARG A 96 0.15 10.89 5.15
CA ARG A 96 -0.66 11.78 4.31
C ARG A 96 -2.15 11.71 4.65
N ALA A 97 -2.69 10.51 4.88
CA ALA A 97 -4.09 10.33 5.27
C ALA A 97 -4.39 11.00 6.62
N HIS A 98 -3.50 10.86 7.60
CA HIS A 98 -3.62 11.52 8.91
C HIS A 98 -3.57 13.04 8.79
N ILE A 99 -2.61 13.59 8.03
CA ILE A 99 -2.49 15.04 7.81
C ILE A 99 -3.79 15.57 7.18
N CYS A 100 -4.29 14.93 6.13
CA CYS A 100 -5.54 15.36 5.49
C CYS A 100 -6.74 15.34 6.45
N CYS A 101 -6.92 14.29 7.25
CA CYS A 101 -8.05 14.28 8.20
C CYS A 101 -7.87 15.32 9.31
N MET A 102 -6.64 15.58 9.78
CA MET A 102 -6.38 16.68 10.73
C MET A 102 -6.69 18.05 10.12
N GLU A 103 -6.27 18.31 8.88
CA GLU A 103 -6.57 19.56 8.17
C GLU A 103 -8.09 19.77 8.00
N ASP A 104 -8.83 18.71 7.67
CA ASP A 104 -10.30 18.72 7.54
C ASP A 104 -11.00 18.94 8.91
N LEU A 105 -10.48 18.34 9.98
CA LEU A 105 -11.03 18.46 11.34
C LEU A 105 -10.81 19.84 11.95
N PHE A 106 -9.64 20.45 11.73
CA PHE A 106 -9.34 21.81 12.19
C PHE A 106 -9.87 22.90 11.25
N GLY A 107 -10.50 22.53 10.14
CA GLY A 107 -11.01 23.50 9.15
C GLY A 107 -9.90 24.31 8.48
N LEU A 108 -8.66 23.83 8.53
CA LEU A 108 -7.50 24.45 7.90
C LEU A 108 -7.55 24.32 6.37
N ARG A 109 -8.39 23.42 5.86
CA ARG A 109 -8.65 23.23 4.44
C ARG A 109 -9.66 24.23 3.92
N ALA A 110 -9.20 25.42 3.58
CA ALA A 110 -10.00 26.40 2.85
C ALA A 110 -10.36 25.85 1.44
N GLY A 111 -11.60 25.40 1.26
CA GLY A 111 -12.25 25.36 -0.05
C GLY A 111 -11.87 24.24 -1.03
N LYS A 112 -11.27 23.12 -0.60
CA LYS A 112 -11.10 21.94 -1.47
C LYS A 112 -12.14 20.86 -1.16
N PRO A 113 -13.03 20.48 -2.10
CA PRO A 113 -13.97 19.38 -1.88
C PRO A 113 -13.20 18.08 -1.64
N ALA A 114 -13.67 17.26 -0.69
CA ALA A 114 -13.11 15.96 -0.40
C ALA A 114 -13.32 15.03 -1.61
N THR A 115 -12.33 14.95 -2.49
CA THR A 115 -12.27 13.94 -3.56
C THR A 115 -11.63 12.69 -3.00
N LEU A 116 -12.41 11.64 -2.84
CA LEU A 116 -11.91 10.29 -2.62
C LEU A 116 -11.29 9.80 -3.92
N GLN A 117 -9.95 9.78 -3.98
CA GLN A 117 -9.23 9.07 -5.03
C GLN A 117 -9.06 7.61 -4.61
N LEU A 118 -9.62 6.71 -5.40
CA LEU A 118 -9.43 5.27 -5.22
C LEU A 118 -8.04 4.90 -5.77
N ALA A 119 -7.23 4.23 -4.96
CA ALA A 119 -5.85 3.84 -5.30
C ALA A 119 -5.73 2.99 -6.59
N PHE A 120 -6.82 2.39 -7.05
CA PHE A 120 -6.87 1.50 -8.23
C PHE A 120 -7.30 2.19 -9.53
N SER A 121 -7.58 3.50 -9.53
CA SER A 121 -7.96 4.22 -10.76
C SER A 121 -7.37 5.64 -10.79
N PRO A 122 -6.21 5.84 -11.44
CA PRO A 122 -5.68 7.18 -11.64
C PRO A 122 -6.63 7.95 -12.56
N GLY A 123 -7.27 9.00 -12.01
CA GLY A 123 -8.14 9.91 -12.76
C GLY A 123 -9.63 9.84 -12.42
N VAL A 124 -10.09 8.89 -11.60
CA VAL A 124 -11.48 8.85 -11.14
C VAL A 124 -11.59 9.52 -9.77
N SER A 125 -11.97 10.80 -9.78
CA SER A 125 -12.41 11.53 -8.59
C SER A 125 -13.92 11.35 -8.45
N LEU A 126 -14.35 10.57 -7.45
CA LEU A 126 -15.77 10.55 -7.11
C LEU A 126 -16.09 11.81 -6.29
N PRO A 127 -17.09 12.61 -6.68
CA PRO A 127 -17.61 13.63 -5.78
C PRO A 127 -18.13 12.91 -4.53
N PHE A 128 -17.74 13.40 -3.34
CA PHE A 128 -18.36 12.97 -2.10
C PHE A 128 -19.85 13.31 -2.19
N ALA A 129 -20.66 12.31 -2.55
CA ALA A 129 -22.10 12.43 -2.58
C ALA A 129 -22.59 12.51 -1.14
N GLY A 130 -22.67 13.72 -0.60
CA GLY A 130 -23.55 13.99 0.52
C GLY A 130 -24.94 13.48 0.14
N LEU A 131 -25.52 12.63 1.00
CA LEU A 131 -26.85 12.05 0.79
C LEU A 131 -27.83 13.14 0.31
N ALA A 132 -28.54 12.84 -0.77
CA ALA A 132 -29.66 13.62 -1.26
C ALA A 132 -30.60 13.95 -0.10
N SER A 133 -30.78 15.24 0.17
CA SER A 133 -31.87 15.73 1.00
C SER A 133 -33.16 15.47 0.23
N PHE A 134 -33.94 14.47 0.63
CA PHE A 134 -35.32 14.33 0.18
C PHE A 134 -36.11 15.52 0.72
N SER A 135 -36.48 16.45 -0.17
CA SER A 135 -37.52 17.43 0.11
C SER A 135 -38.87 16.75 -0.10
N VAL A 136 -39.54 16.40 0.99
CA VAL A 136 -40.98 16.11 0.98
C VAL A 136 -41.67 17.47 0.85
N THR A 137 -42.30 17.71 -0.29
CA THR A 137 -43.26 18.81 -0.48
C THR A 137 -44.62 18.37 0.04
N GLU A 138 -45.18 19.11 1.01
CA GLU A 138 -46.63 19.16 1.26
C GLU A 138 -47.37 19.82 0.09
#